data_AF-A0A956NCZ1-F1
#
_entry.id   AF-A0A956NCZ1-F1
#
_cell.length_a   1.000
_cell.length_b   1.000
_cell.length_c   1.000
_cell.angle_alpha   90.00
_cell.angle_beta   90.00
_cell.angle_gamma   90.00
#
_symmetry.space_group_name_H-M   'P 1'
#
loop_
_entity.id
_entity.type
_entity.pdbx_description
1 polymer ?
#
loop_
_entity_poly.entity_id
_entity_poly.type
_entity_poly.pdbx_seq_one_letter_code
_entity_poly.pdbx_strand_id
1 'polypeptide(L)'
;MAILAVFTVPSTLRFLMPRRAGAGRTEFDAGSVQDYAATTVSTRWIRRHGVWVVRDHAGLFALQADCPHLGCTPRWEPQSSRFRCPCHGSLFSLEGIALRGPAREPLKRVSIRRQGERILIDPADYVSLEDAESRGGYHVMI
;
A
#
# COMPACT_ATOMS: atom_id res chain seq x y z
N MET A 1 37.26 42.02 3.26
CA MET A 1 37.52 40.56 3.27
C MET A 1 36.21 39.86 3.58
N ALA A 2 35.60 39.20 2.59
CA ALA A 2 34.35 38.47 2.78
C ALA A 2 34.70 37.04 3.23
N ILE A 3 34.37 36.70 4.47
CA ILE A 3 34.58 35.37 5.02
C ILE A 3 33.43 34.49 4.53
N LEU A 4 33.67 33.68 3.51
CA LEU A 4 32.76 32.61 3.09
C LEU A 4 32.71 31.56 4.21
N ALA A 5 31.66 31.59 5.03
CA ALA A 5 31.40 30.55 6.02
C ALA A 5 30.99 29.26 5.29
N VAL A 6 31.91 28.31 5.20
CA VAL A 6 31.60 26.95 4.74
C VAL A 6 30.90 26.24 5.89
N PHE A 7 29.57 26.22 5.85
CA PHE A 7 28.78 25.43 6.79
C PHE A 7 28.95 23.95 6.47
N THR A 8 29.88 23.29 7.14
CA THR A 8 29.95 21.82 7.17
C THR A 8 28.77 21.31 7.98
N VAL A 9 27.77 20.77 7.29
CA VAL A 9 26.65 20.10 7.97
C VAL A 9 27.24 18.94 8.79
N PRO A 10 27.07 18.90 10.12
CA PRO A 10 27.60 17.83 10.95
C PRO A 10 27.04 16.49 10.46
N SER A 11 27.92 15.52 10.19
CA SER A 11 27.52 14.21 9.65
C SER A 11 26.51 13.46 10.55
N THR A 12 26.37 13.85 11.80
CA THR A 12 25.38 13.34 12.77
C THR A 12 23.95 13.66 12.38
N LEU A 13 23.68 14.78 11.69
CA LEU A 13 22.33 15.14 11.24
C LEU A 13 21.85 14.28 10.05
N ARG A 14 22.77 13.60 9.35
CA ARG A 14 22.44 12.63 8.28
C ARG A 14 21.72 11.39 8.82
N PHE A 15 21.81 11.11 10.11
CA PHE A 15 21.09 10.01 10.76
C PHE A 15 19.60 10.32 10.98
N LEU A 16 19.26 11.61 11.16
CA LEU A 16 17.88 12.08 11.31
C LEU A 16 17.16 12.27 9.98
N MET A 17 17.90 12.30 8.87
CA MET A 17 17.30 12.13 7.56
C MET A 17 17.02 10.64 7.38
N PRO A 18 15.74 10.21 7.30
CA PRO A 18 15.46 8.83 6.93
C PRO A 18 16.15 8.62 5.59
N ARG A 19 17.11 7.69 5.55
CA ARG A 19 17.59 7.19 4.27
C ARG A 19 16.32 6.80 3.52
N ARG A 20 16.03 7.44 2.39
CA ARG A 20 15.18 6.81 1.38
C ARG A 20 15.87 5.49 1.14
N ALA A 21 15.34 4.43 1.74
CA ALA A 21 15.87 3.11 1.58
C ALA A 21 15.86 2.89 0.07
N GLY A 22 17.05 2.85 -0.52
CA GLY A 22 17.20 2.25 -1.83
C GLY A 22 16.66 0.84 -1.66
N ALA A 23 15.47 0.61 -2.20
CA ALA A 23 14.71 -0.61 -2.06
C ALA A 23 15.56 -1.77 -2.57
N GLY A 24 16.13 -2.56 -1.67
CA GLY A 24 16.27 -3.97 -1.99
C GLY A 24 14.87 -4.45 -2.34
N ARG A 25 14.68 -5.00 -3.54
CA ARG A 25 13.35 -5.30 -4.08
C ARG A 25 12.62 -6.24 -3.13
N THR A 26 11.75 -5.68 -2.30
CA THR A 26 10.77 -6.37 -1.45
C THR A 26 9.58 -6.88 -2.27
N GLU A 27 9.63 -6.60 -3.57
CA GLU A 27 8.71 -7.05 -4.57
C GLU A 27 8.59 -8.57 -4.61
N PHE A 28 7.35 -9.05 -4.66
CA PHE A 28 7.03 -10.47 -4.80
C PHE A 28 6.11 -10.72 -5.98
N ASP A 29 6.20 -11.94 -6.50
CA ASP A 29 5.35 -12.42 -7.58
C ASP A 29 3.99 -12.84 -7.02
N ALA A 30 2.97 -12.09 -7.41
CA ALA A 30 1.59 -12.25 -6.99
C ALA A 30 0.77 -13.14 -7.94
N GLY A 31 1.38 -13.81 -8.92
CA GLY A 31 0.68 -14.67 -9.88
C GLY A 31 0.17 -13.92 -11.11
N SER A 32 -0.84 -14.46 -11.78
CA SER A 32 -1.46 -13.83 -12.95
C SER A 32 -2.75 -13.09 -12.60
N VAL A 33 -3.28 -12.29 -13.52
CA VAL A 33 -4.57 -11.62 -13.35
C VAL A 33 -5.71 -12.63 -13.14
N GLN A 34 -5.62 -13.78 -13.82
CA GLN A 34 -6.65 -14.83 -13.79
C GLN A 34 -6.73 -15.53 -12.43
N ASP A 35 -5.68 -15.45 -11.61
CA ASP A 35 -5.67 -15.97 -10.24
C ASP A 35 -6.61 -15.18 -9.29
N TYR A 36 -7.13 -14.03 -9.75
CA TYR A 36 -8.00 -13.14 -8.98
C TYR A 36 -9.43 -13.16 -9.51
N ALA A 37 -10.35 -13.66 -8.68
CA ALA A 37 -11.79 -13.62 -8.97
C ALA A 37 -12.26 -12.17 -9.16
N ALA A 38 -13.23 -11.97 -10.05
CA ALA A 38 -13.77 -10.64 -10.35
C ALA A 38 -14.45 -10.03 -9.12
N THR A 39 -14.36 -8.71 -8.99
CA THR A 39 -15.14 -7.91 -8.01
C THR A 39 -14.99 -8.38 -6.56
N THR A 40 -13.81 -8.86 -6.18
CA THR A 40 -13.57 -9.36 -4.81
C THR A 40 -12.15 -9.08 -4.35
N VAL A 41 -11.91 -9.37 -3.07
CA VAL A 41 -10.63 -9.19 -2.39
C VAL A 41 -9.97 -10.55 -2.16
N SER A 42 -8.74 -10.67 -2.64
CA SER A 42 -7.88 -11.81 -2.35
C SER A 42 -7.16 -11.63 -1.02
N THR A 43 -7.29 -12.63 -0.15
CA THR A 43 -6.66 -12.69 1.18
C THR A 43 -5.36 -13.49 1.18
N ARG A 44 -4.92 -13.98 0.01
CA ARG A 44 -3.77 -14.89 -0.17
C ARG A 44 -2.46 -14.34 0.40
N TRP A 45 -2.27 -13.03 0.32
CA TRP A 45 -0.97 -12.39 0.60
C TRP A 45 -0.87 -11.73 1.98
N ILE A 46 -1.94 -11.75 2.77
CA ILE A 46 -1.98 -11.11 4.10
C ILE A 46 -0.91 -11.68 5.03
N ARG A 47 -0.81 -13.01 5.13
CA ARG A 47 0.07 -13.68 6.11
C ARG A 47 1.57 -13.52 5.80
N ARG A 48 1.93 -13.39 4.52
CA ARG A 48 3.34 -13.33 4.08
C ARG A 48 3.82 -11.90 3.80
N HIS A 49 2.94 -11.06 3.28
CA HIS A 49 3.30 -9.73 2.80
C HIS A 49 2.46 -8.61 3.40
N GLY A 50 1.42 -8.91 4.20
CA GLY A 50 0.56 -7.89 4.78
C GLY A 50 -0.19 -7.09 3.72
N VAL A 51 -0.64 -7.73 2.64
CA VAL A 51 -1.31 -7.06 1.51
C VAL A 51 -2.61 -7.77 1.14
N TRP A 52 -3.64 -6.97 0.86
CA TRP A 52 -4.81 -7.39 0.11
C TRP A 52 -4.65 -7.03 -1.35
N VAL A 53 -5.07 -7.92 -2.23
CA VAL A 53 -5.22 -7.61 -3.66
C VAL A 53 -6.70 -7.52 -3.95
N VAL A 54 -7.14 -6.38 -4.46
CA VAL A 54 -8.53 -6.10 -4.80
C VAL A 54 -8.66 -6.12 -6.31
N ARG A 55 -9.65 -6.85 -6.81
CA ARG A 55 -10.04 -6.82 -8.21
C ARG A 55 -11.37 -6.10 -8.35
N ASP A 56 -11.37 -4.95 -9.01
CA ASP A 56 -12.59 -4.24 -9.39
C ASP A 56 -12.87 -4.43 -10.89
N HIS A 57 -13.78 -3.62 -11.43
CA HIS A 57 -14.16 -3.68 -12.85
C HIS A 57 -13.08 -3.15 -13.80
N ALA A 58 -12.18 -2.29 -13.30
CA ALA A 58 -11.15 -1.65 -14.11
C ALA A 58 -9.82 -2.40 -14.04
N GLY A 59 -9.53 -3.11 -12.94
CA GLY A 59 -8.24 -3.74 -12.75
C GLY A 59 -7.97 -4.35 -11.39
N LEU A 60 -6.68 -4.57 -11.14
CA LEU A 60 -6.15 -5.01 -9.85
C LEU A 60 -5.44 -3.85 -9.14
N PHE A 61 -5.76 -3.64 -7.87
CA PHE A 61 -4.96 -2.78 -6.99
C PHE A 61 -4.63 -3.50 -5.69
N ALA A 62 -3.64 -2.98 -4.98
CA ALA A 62 -3.18 -3.58 -3.73
C ALA A 62 -3.26 -2.59 -2.57
N LEU A 63 -3.74 -3.07 -1.43
CA LEU A 63 -3.87 -2.33 -0.18
C LEU A 63 -3.01 -2.98 0.89
N GLN A 64 -2.31 -2.16 1.68
CA GLN A 64 -1.63 -2.63 2.88
C GLN A 64 -2.66 -3.03 3.94
N ALA A 65 -2.41 -4.18 4.56
CA ALA A 65 -3.28 -4.79 5.56
C ALA A 65 -3.03 -4.26 6.98
N ASP A 66 -2.68 -2.98 7.11
CA ASP A 66 -2.33 -2.32 8.37
C ASP A 66 -3.29 -1.16 8.63
N CYS A 67 -4.03 -1.24 9.74
CA CYS A 67 -4.94 -0.19 10.16
C CYS A 67 -4.14 1.05 10.56
N PRO A 68 -4.41 2.24 9.98
CA PRO A 68 -3.67 3.46 10.30
C PRO A 68 -3.92 3.99 11.72
N HIS A 69 -4.80 3.36 12.51
CA HIS A 69 -4.95 3.66 13.92
C HIS A 69 -3.73 3.20 14.74
N LEU A 70 -3.50 1.88 14.79
CA LEU A 70 -2.48 1.25 15.65
C LEU A 70 -1.83 0.00 15.00
N GLY A 71 -1.97 -0.17 13.69
CA GLY A 71 -1.29 -1.23 12.93
C GLY A 71 -1.92 -2.63 13.01
N CYS A 72 -3.09 -2.80 13.64
CA CYS A 72 -3.82 -4.06 13.55
C CYS A 72 -4.20 -4.41 12.10
N THR A 73 -4.42 -5.68 11.79
CA THR A 73 -4.87 -6.12 10.46
C THR A 73 -6.40 -6.17 10.34
N PRO A 74 -7.05 -5.28 9.57
CA PRO A 74 -8.46 -5.41 9.23
C PRO A 74 -8.81 -6.76 8.60
N ARG A 75 -10.07 -7.18 8.71
CA ARG A 75 -10.58 -8.39 8.05
C ARG A 75 -11.50 -7.97 6.92
N TRP A 76 -11.35 -8.58 5.76
CA TRP A 76 -12.31 -8.45 4.67
C TRP A 76 -13.63 -9.13 5.05
N GLU A 77 -14.74 -8.42 4.93
CA GLU A 77 -16.10 -8.91 5.15
C GLU A 77 -16.86 -8.93 3.80
N PRO A 78 -16.93 -10.08 3.10
CA PRO A 78 -17.55 -10.16 1.78
C PRO A 78 -19.03 -9.77 1.77
N GLN A 79 -19.75 -10.01 2.87
CA GLN A 79 -21.18 -9.72 2.99
C GLN A 79 -21.48 -8.22 2.99
N SER A 80 -20.55 -7.40 3.49
CA SER A 80 -20.72 -5.95 3.61
C SER A 80 -19.83 -5.17 2.63
N SER A 81 -19.00 -5.88 1.85
CA SER A 81 -17.96 -5.33 0.97
C SER A 81 -17.05 -4.32 1.66
N ARG A 82 -16.64 -4.62 2.90
CA ARG A 82 -15.86 -3.70 3.75
C ARG A 82 -14.73 -4.41 4.46
N PHE A 83 -13.73 -3.65 4.85
CA PHE A 83 -12.71 -4.09 5.80
C PHE A 83 -13.09 -3.65 7.22
N ARG A 84 -13.05 -4.57 8.18
CA ARG A 84 -13.28 -4.28 9.60
C ARG A 84 -12.05 -4.59 10.44
N CYS A 85 -11.53 -3.58 11.13
CA CYS A 85 -10.47 -3.75 12.11
C CYS A 85 -11.02 -4.36 13.41
N PRO A 86 -10.54 -5.54 13.83
CA PRO A 86 -11.07 -6.22 15.01
C PRO A 86 -10.65 -5.56 16.34
N CYS A 87 -9.65 -4.69 16.33
CA CYS A 87 -9.12 -4.09 17.55
C CYS A 87 -10.03 -3.00 18.14
N HIS A 88 -10.46 -2.05 17.30
CA HIS A 88 -11.25 -0.88 17.75
C HIS A 88 -12.41 -0.54 16.79
N GLY A 89 -12.73 -1.44 15.87
CA GLY A 89 -13.91 -1.31 15.00
C GLY A 89 -13.77 -0.31 13.85
N SER A 90 -12.55 0.11 13.48
CA SER A 90 -12.36 0.90 12.25
C SER A 90 -12.90 0.15 11.04
N LEU A 91 -13.66 0.85 10.20
CA LEU A 91 -14.37 0.33 9.05
C LEU A 91 -13.87 1.05 7.81
N PHE A 92 -13.53 0.29 6.77
CA PHE A 92 -13.02 0.82 5.51
C PHE A 92 -13.84 0.32 4.32
N SER A 93 -13.96 1.13 3.26
CA SER A 93 -14.58 0.76 1.98
C SER A 93 -13.74 -0.28 1.22
N LEU A 94 -14.25 -0.78 0.10
CA LEU A 94 -13.51 -1.67 -0.82
C LEU A 94 -12.18 -1.03 -1.30
N GLU A 95 -12.19 0.28 -1.51
CA GLU A 95 -11.04 1.09 -1.93
C GLU A 95 -10.10 1.43 -0.76
N GLY A 96 -10.45 1.02 0.46
CA GLY A 96 -9.69 1.26 1.68
C GLY A 96 -9.94 2.61 2.35
N ILE A 97 -10.97 3.36 1.94
CA ILE A 97 -11.31 4.66 2.53
C ILE A 97 -11.89 4.45 3.93
N ALA A 98 -11.42 5.19 4.93
CA ALA A 98 -11.97 5.13 6.28
C ALA A 98 -13.42 5.66 6.30
N LEU A 99 -14.35 4.81 6.72
CA LEU A 99 -15.79 5.12 6.80
C LEU A 99 -16.24 5.42 8.24
N ARG A 100 -15.66 4.72 9.23
CA ARG A 100 -16.02 4.84 10.65
C ARG A 100 -14.87 4.36 11.53
N GLY A 101 -14.85 4.85 12.76
CA GLY A 101 -13.96 4.40 13.83
C GLY A 101 -12.81 5.37 14.08
N PRO A 102 -11.82 4.99 14.89
CA PRO A 102 -10.73 5.88 15.28
C PRO A 102 -9.72 6.16 14.17
N ALA A 103 -9.66 5.31 13.13
CA ALA A 103 -8.82 5.55 11.97
C ALA A 103 -9.35 6.73 11.14
N ARG A 104 -8.53 7.75 10.93
CA ARG A 104 -8.87 8.95 10.13
C ARG A 104 -8.32 8.91 8.70
N GLU A 105 -7.28 8.12 8.47
CA GLU A 105 -6.62 7.96 7.17
C GLU A 105 -7.14 6.70 6.45
N PRO A 106 -7.12 6.67 5.11
CA PRO A 106 -7.37 5.46 4.35
C PRO A 106 -6.27 4.41 4.56
N LEU A 107 -6.56 3.16 4.19
CA LEU A 107 -5.55 2.13 4.04
C LEU A 107 -4.56 2.54 2.94
N LYS A 108 -3.27 2.31 3.18
CA LYS A 108 -2.23 2.67 2.22
C LYS A 108 -2.33 1.82 0.97
N ARG A 109 -2.21 2.44 -0.20
CA ARG A 109 -2.02 1.74 -1.47
C ARG A 109 -0.55 1.36 -1.61
N VAL A 110 -0.32 0.16 -2.13
CA VAL A 110 1.03 -0.34 -2.43
C VAL A 110 1.21 -0.52 -3.93
N SER A 111 2.45 -0.39 -4.38
CA SER A 111 2.85 -0.50 -5.78
C SER A 111 2.48 -1.86 -6.35
N ILE A 112 1.80 -1.85 -7.49
CA ILE A 112 1.38 -3.05 -8.21
C ILE A 112 1.57 -2.83 -9.70
N ARG A 113 2.29 -3.74 -10.34
CA ARG A 113 2.58 -3.63 -11.77
C ARG A 113 2.50 -4.97 -12.46
N ARG A 114 2.22 -4.90 -13.75
CA ARG A 114 2.23 -6.07 -14.64
C ARG A 114 3.57 -6.17 -15.35
N GLN A 115 4.19 -7.33 -15.29
CA GLN A 115 5.37 -7.69 -16.08
C GLN A 115 5.04 -8.94 -16.89
N GLY A 116 4.68 -8.75 -18.17
CA GLY A 116 4.17 -9.83 -19.01
C GLY A 116 2.84 -10.39 -18.48
N GLU A 117 2.81 -11.67 -18.13
CA GLU A 117 1.65 -12.34 -17.54
C GLU A 117 1.63 -12.32 -16.00
N ARG A 118 2.70 -11.81 -15.37
CA ARG A 118 2.86 -11.81 -13.92
C ARG A 118 2.50 -10.45 -13.33
N ILE A 119 1.94 -10.49 -12.13
CA ILE A 119 1.66 -9.33 -11.28
C ILE A 119 2.73 -9.28 -10.22
N LEU A 120 3.37 -8.12 -10.10
CA LEU A 120 4.41 -7.87 -9.14
C LEU A 120 3.95 -6.79 -8.18
N ILE A 121 4.07 -7.05 -6.89
CA ILE A 121 3.63 -6.14 -5.83
C ILE A 121 4.83 -5.84 -4.95
N ASP A 122 5.05 -4.56 -4.66
CA ASP A 122 6.05 -4.12 -3.69
C ASP A 122 5.35 -3.50 -2.45
N PRO A 123 5.26 -4.24 -1.33
CA PRO A 123 4.64 -3.74 -0.09
C PRO A 123 5.35 -2.53 0.54
N ALA A 124 6.64 -2.34 0.24
CA ALA A 124 7.42 -1.23 0.81
C ALA A 124 7.27 0.07 0.03
N ASP A 125 6.76 0.00 -1.20
CA ASP A 125 6.54 1.14 -2.08
C ASP A 125 5.08 1.61 -1.97
N TYR A 126 4.83 2.59 -1.10
CA TYR A 126 3.52 3.20 -0.94
C TYR A 126 3.26 4.21 -2.04
N VAL A 127 2.05 4.15 -2.61
CA VAL A 127 1.60 5.10 -3.63
C VAL A 127 0.59 6.04 -2.98
N SER A 128 0.88 7.34 -2.95
CA SER A 128 -0.10 8.33 -2.53
C SER A 128 -1.25 8.39 -3.54
N LEU A 129 -2.43 8.90 -3.17
CA LEU A 129 -3.56 8.99 -4.11
C LEU A 129 -3.26 9.92 -5.30
N GLU A 130 -2.43 10.94 -5.11
CA GLU A 130 -1.98 11.86 -6.16
C GLU A 130 -0.93 11.20 -7.08
N ASP A 131 0.00 10.44 -6.47
CA ASP A 131 1.01 9.65 -7.19
C ASP A 131 0.37 8.49 -7.95
N ALA A 132 -0.73 7.96 -7.45
CA ALA A 132 -1.50 6.94 -8.11
C ALA A 132 -1.93 7.47 -9.48
N GLU A 133 -2.77 8.50 -9.50
CA GLU A 133 -3.33 9.08 -10.74
C GLU A 133 -2.24 9.46 -11.77
N SER A 134 -1.06 9.89 -11.32
CA SER A 134 0.04 10.34 -12.19
C SER A 134 1.01 9.24 -12.66
N ARG A 135 1.21 8.15 -11.90
CA ARG A 135 2.23 7.12 -12.19
C ARG A 135 1.71 5.86 -12.89
N GLY A 136 0.40 5.62 -12.90
CA GLY A 136 -0.20 4.47 -13.58
C GLY A 136 0.21 3.08 -13.05
N GLY A 137 0.94 3.00 -11.92
CA GLY A 137 1.48 1.76 -11.31
C GLY A 137 0.78 1.34 -10.01
N TYR A 138 -0.45 1.80 -9.79
CA TYR A 138 -1.25 1.53 -8.59
C TYR A 138 -2.52 0.73 -8.90
N HIS A 139 -2.87 0.64 -10.18
CA HIS A 139 -4.03 -0.06 -10.69
C HIS A 139 -3.63 -0.71 -12.02
N VAL A 140 -3.48 -2.02 -12.00
CA VAL A 140 -3.19 -2.79 -13.21
C VAL A 140 -4.49 -2.98 -13.95
N MET A 141 -4.67 -2.21 -15.02
CA MET A 141 -5.81 -2.35 -15.93
C MET A 141 -5.83 -3.75 -16.56
N ILE A 142 -7.02 -4.34 -16.65
CA ILE A 142 -7.25 -5.69 -17.21
C ILE A 142 -7.75 -5.66 -18.65
#